data_AF-A0A093X7K1-F1
#
_entry.id   AF-A0A093X7K1-F1
#
_cell.length_a   1.000
_cell.length_b   1.000
_cell.length_c   1.000
_cell.angle_alpha   90.00
_cell.angle_beta   90.00
_cell.angle_gamma   90.00
#
_symmetry.space_group_name_H-M   'P 1'
#
loop_
_entity.id
_entity.type
_entity.pdbx_description
1 polymer ?
#
loop_
_entity_poly.entity_id
_entity_poly.type
_entity_poly.pdbx_seq_one_letter_code
_entity_poly.pdbx_strand_id
1 'polypeptide(L)'
;MADAALTALVSNVLFNYNDVFLKGLSASPTYTLQPWNGDDFVSLPLSAEWDESLNQPTSEYYCKGSNGTFSAWNVTYADCATASWIVGYCSRGVQSKEDIFKMLGSLPVYIRSSISDLIYHSGDRSTRNNLHSVSYSGTRAGVDPVDLFSKTISADIKKNDPAGWKDAVNKDTCVADNDSSGDVSKGDFNTAASRAAVVIAYEAIIGPFPVATSCMSNQIAYIKSHASDAFDKAVGCSKKVESIRERHQSVLFPDPLSLSALEELPLPAVAATAVTKWDTGIFPEWCWNMASALRSGQTIASCAPDKIEVYNVTYSDCPQYPWTLCRCSDAQISTDNLVKQFGQNPPGIRSYARHVFALDGTEADGSIKKHGGSNDDQFGVWGPSTQTVFLHENYHSVDQNFHTNADFLAAPLQDTCVPDTYSKSSPAELFAQLGVVYTYDKTKALAARGFDATCMSHQLTVMGTYLPTTKALGACFARRPNSPTVVHSIAKLKAMKVTPWVNPMIIEEF
;
A
#
# COMPACT_ATOMS: atom_id res chain seq x y z
N MET A 1 -35.92 4.36 -11.27
CA MET A 1 -36.40 2.97 -11.44
C MET A 1 -35.91 2.52 -12.81
N ALA A 2 -35.23 1.38 -12.92
CA ALA A 2 -34.77 0.89 -14.23
C ALA A 2 -35.97 0.44 -15.07
N ASP A 3 -35.99 0.80 -16.35
CA ASP A 3 -36.98 0.30 -17.30
C ASP A 3 -36.75 -1.22 -17.50
N ALA A 4 -37.80 -2.03 -17.39
CA ALA A 4 -37.69 -3.48 -17.43
C ALA A 4 -37.18 -4.00 -18.79
N ALA A 5 -37.51 -3.31 -19.89
CA ALA A 5 -37.04 -3.65 -21.23
C ALA A 5 -35.57 -3.24 -21.42
N LEU A 6 -35.18 -2.07 -20.89
CA LEU A 6 -33.78 -1.61 -20.91
C LEU A 6 -32.88 -2.55 -20.09
N THR A 7 -33.33 -2.93 -18.89
CA THR A 7 -32.61 -3.84 -17.99
C THR A 7 -32.39 -5.21 -18.62
N ALA A 8 -33.45 -5.82 -19.18
CA ALA A 8 -33.34 -7.12 -19.82
C ALA A 8 -32.35 -7.08 -21.00
N LEU A 9 -32.32 -5.97 -21.75
CA LEU A 9 -31.46 -5.85 -22.91
C LEU A 9 -29.99 -5.59 -22.55
N VAL A 10 -29.69 -4.74 -21.57
CA VAL A 10 -28.30 -4.48 -21.13
C VAL A 10 -27.71 -5.73 -20.45
N SER A 11 -28.48 -6.39 -19.59
CA SER A 11 -28.08 -7.68 -19.02
C SER A 11 -27.91 -8.74 -20.11
N ASN A 12 -28.72 -8.74 -21.17
CA ASN A 12 -28.47 -9.62 -22.31
C ASN A 12 -27.19 -9.22 -23.07
N VAL A 13 -26.96 -7.95 -23.38
CA VAL A 13 -25.73 -7.50 -24.07
C VAL A 13 -24.46 -7.83 -23.27
N LEU A 14 -24.51 -7.92 -21.94
CA LEU A 14 -23.34 -8.22 -21.10
C LEU A 14 -23.23 -9.69 -20.64
N PHE A 15 -24.37 -10.36 -20.42
CA PHE A 15 -24.41 -11.71 -19.85
C PHE A 15 -25.00 -12.76 -20.79
N ASN A 16 -25.87 -12.39 -21.73
CA ASN A 16 -26.48 -13.30 -22.71
C ASN A 16 -26.24 -12.83 -24.14
N TYR A 17 -25.06 -13.16 -24.67
CA TYR A 17 -24.69 -13.15 -26.10
C TYR A 17 -25.80 -12.66 -27.04
N ASN A 18 -26.00 -11.34 -27.16
CA ASN A 18 -26.94 -10.84 -28.16
C ASN A 18 -26.29 -11.09 -29.52
N ASP A 19 -26.78 -12.09 -30.25
CA ASP A 19 -26.30 -12.46 -31.58
C ASP A 19 -26.15 -11.27 -32.53
N VAL A 20 -26.99 -10.24 -32.37
CA VAL A 20 -26.91 -8.99 -33.15
C VAL A 20 -25.65 -8.20 -32.83
N PHE A 21 -25.32 -8.06 -31.54
CA PHE A 21 -24.14 -7.33 -31.12
C PHE A 21 -22.86 -8.08 -31.50
N LEU A 22 -22.85 -9.42 -31.34
CA LEU A 22 -21.73 -10.27 -31.77
C LEU A 22 -21.44 -10.17 -33.26
N LYS A 23 -22.48 -10.09 -34.10
CA LYS A 23 -22.33 -9.92 -35.55
C LYS A 23 -21.76 -8.56 -35.95
N GLY A 24 -21.90 -7.55 -35.10
CA GLY A 24 -21.32 -6.23 -35.36
C GLY A 24 -19.92 -6.03 -34.83
N LEU A 25 -19.43 -6.90 -33.94
CA LEU A 25 -18.00 -6.95 -33.62
C LEU A 25 -17.24 -7.47 -34.86
N SER A 26 -16.13 -6.79 -35.18
CA SER A 26 -15.26 -7.23 -36.26
C SER A 26 -14.56 -8.52 -35.90
N ALA A 27 -14.27 -9.34 -36.92
CA ALA A 27 -13.28 -10.41 -36.76
C ALA A 27 -11.96 -9.79 -36.29
N SER A 28 -11.31 -10.43 -35.31
CA SER A 28 -10.02 -9.95 -34.81
C SER A 28 -9.05 -9.77 -35.99
N PRO A 29 -8.43 -8.59 -36.13
CA PRO A 29 -7.34 -8.39 -37.07
C PRO A 29 -6.21 -9.38 -36.81
N THR A 30 -5.38 -9.60 -37.82
CA THR A 30 -4.07 -10.22 -37.61
C THR A 30 -3.23 -9.33 -36.70
N TYR A 31 -2.32 -9.95 -35.94
CA TYR A 31 -1.47 -9.25 -34.99
C TYR A 31 -0.04 -9.77 -35.02
N THR A 32 0.88 -8.95 -34.55
CA THR A 32 2.28 -9.33 -34.29
C THR A 32 2.55 -9.28 -32.80
N LEU A 33 3.46 -10.13 -32.35
CA LEU A 33 3.84 -10.26 -30.95
C LEU A 33 5.32 -9.95 -30.79
N GLN A 34 5.62 -9.05 -29.88
CA GLN A 34 6.97 -8.89 -29.34
C GLN A 34 6.94 -9.26 -27.86
N PRO A 35 7.80 -10.19 -27.39
CA PRO A 35 7.91 -10.47 -25.96
C PRO A 35 8.12 -9.16 -25.19
N TRP A 36 7.31 -8.97 -24.15
CA TRP A 36 7.46 -7.85 -23.25
C TRP A 36 8.23 -8.32 -22.02
N ASN A 37 9.49 -7.93 -21.95
CA ASN A 37 10.39 -8.25 -20.85
C ASN A 37 10.53 -7.06 -19.89
N GLY A 38 9.52 -6.17 -19.85
CA GLY A 38 9.59 -4.78 -19.42
C GLY A 38 10.56 -4.53 -18.28
N ASP A 39 11.77 -4.06 -18.59
CA ASP A 39 12.83 -3.70 -17.64
C ASP A 39 12.90 -4.65 -16.42
N ASP A 40 12.95 -5.97 -16.65
CA ASP A 40 12.97 -7.01 -15.60
C ASP A 40 11.75 -7.03 -14.66
N PHE A 41 10.56 -6.65 -15.16
CA PHE A 41 9.30 -6.55 -14.42
C PHE A 41 9.33 -5.53 -13.26
N VAL A 42 10.28 -4.61 -13.30
CA VAL A 42 10.43 -3.55 -12.29
C VAL A 42 9.36 -2.47 -12.47
N SER A 43 8.88 -2.21 -13.69
CA SER A 43 7.79 -1.25 -13.95
C SER A 43 6.59 -1.94 -14.55
N LEU A 44 5.55 -2.20 -13.74
CA LEU A 44 4.34 -2.89 -14.17
C LEU A 44 3.20 -1.91 -14.40
N PRO A 45 2.22 -2.26 -15.24
CA PRO A 45 1.00 -1.48 -15.36
C PRO A 45 0.22 -1.37 -14.04
N LEU A 46 -0.61 -0.32 -13.93
CA LEU A 46 -1.27 0.11 -12.69
C LEU A 46 -2.19 -0.91 -11.98
N SER A 47 -2.69 -1.93 -12.67
CA SER A 47 -3.55 -2.92 -12.02
C SER A 47 -2.74 -3.76 -11.04
N ALA A 48 -3.20 -3.86 -9.78
CA ALA A 48 -2.52 -4.62 -8.72
C ALA A 48 -2.25 -6.09 -9.13
N GLU A 49 -3.10 -6.65 -9.99
CA GLU A 49 -3.00 -8.02 -10.50
C GLU A 49 -1.70 -8.25 -11.28
N TRP A 50 -1.10 -7.22 -11.89
CA TRP A 50 0.21 -7.36 -12.52
C TRP A 50 1.29 -7.73 -11.49
N ASP A 51 1.32 -7.01 -10.37
CA ASP A 51 2.26 -7.28 -9.26
C ASP A 51 1.92 -8.57 -8.54
N GLU A 52 0.65 -8.79 -8.23
CA GLU A 52 0.16 -9.98 -7.56
C GLU A 52 0.48 -11.26 -8.34
N SER A 53 0.37 -11.23 -9.67
CA SER A 53 0.75 -12.35 -10.54
C SER A 53 2.25 -12.65 -10.57
N LEU A 54 3.10 -11.64 -10.36
CA LEU A 54 4.54 -11.75 -10.53
C LEU A 54 5.31 -11.89 -9.21
N ASN A 55 4.86 -11.22 -8.16
CA ASN A 55 5.69 -10.88 -7.00
C ASN A 55 5.05 -11.26 -5.65
N GLN A 56 3.79 -11.72 -5.61
CA GLN A 56 3.10 -12.05 -4.36
C GLN A 56 2.74 -13.53 -4.28
N PRO A 57 3.62 -14.41 -3.77
CA PRO A 57 3.39 -15.87 -3.73
C PRO A 57 2.13 -16.32 -2.98
N THR A 58 1.60 -15.47 -2.10
CA THR A 58 0.37 -15.70 -1.33
C THR A 58 -0.90 -15.26 -2.05
N SER A 59 -0.79 -14.47 -3.13
CA SER A 59 -1.94 -14.04 -3.92
C SER A 59 -2.55 -15.18 -4.72
N GLU A 60 -3.88 -15.18 -4.85
CA GLU A 60 -4.59 -16.11 -5.73
C GLU A 60 -4.20 -15.98 -7.21
N TYR A 61 -3.71 -14.79 -7.62
CA TYR A 61 -3.31 -14.51 -9.00
C TYR A 61 -1.85 -14.86 -9.29
N TYR A 62 -1.07 -15.27 -8.28
CA TYR A 62 0.35 -15.60 -8.44
C TYR A 62 0.57 -16.68 -9.49
N CYS A 63 1.48 -16.41 -10.43
CA CYS A 63 1.67 -17.22 -11.63
C CYS A 63 3.14 -17.48 -11.98
N LYS A 64 3.91 -18.01 -11.02
CA LYS A 64 5.29 -18.45 -11.24
C LYS A 64 5.57 -19.81 -10.57
N GLY A 65 6.56 -20.53 -11.10
CA GLY A 65 7.04 -21.79 -10.54
C GLY A 65 6.00 -22.91 -10.60
N SER A 66 5.69 -23.52 -9.45
CA SER A 66 4.64 -24.55 -9.35
C SER A 66 3.24 -24.00 -9.63
N ASN A 67 3.05 -22.68 -9.56
CA ASN A 67 1.79 -21.99 -9.84
C ASN A 67 1.71 -21.49 -11.30
N GLY A 68 2.36 -22.17 -12.24
CA GLY A 68 2.27 -21.87 -13.66
C GLY A 68 3.32 -20.88 -14.14
N THR A 69 3.10 -20.37 -15.35
CA THR A 69 4.03 -19.51 -16.07
C THR A 69 3.34 -18.21 -16.47
N PHE A 70 3.84 -17.11 -15.93
CA PHE A 70 3.51 -15.77 -16.38
C PHE A 70 4.30 -15.41 -17.64
N SER A 71 3.63 -14.76 -18.59
CA SER A 71 4.24 -14.26 -19.82
C SER A 71 3.50 -13.02 -20.29
N ALA A 72 4.19 -12.11 -20.98
CA ALA A 72 3.61 -10.87 -21.45
C ALA A 72 4.16 -10.47 -22.82
N TRP A 73 3.35 -9.75 -23.59
CA TRP A 73 3.70 -9.33 -24.96
C TRP A 73 3.21 -7.92 -25.25
N ASN A 74 3.98 -7.20 -26.06
CA ASN A 74 3.46 -6.10 -26.86
C ASN A 74 2.73 -6.70 -28.07
N VAL A 75 1.41 -6.52 -28.11
CA VAL A 75 0.54 -6.99 -29.18
C VAL A 75 0.23 -5.80 -30.09
N THR A 76 0.59 -5.90 -31.38
CA THR A 76 0.30 -4.88 -32.40
C THR A 76 -0.67 -5.44 -33.41
N TYR A 77 -1.86 -4.84 -33.53
CA TYR A 77 -2.90 -5.29 -34.46
C TYR A 77 -2.77 -4.61 -35.83
N ALA A 78 -3.14 -5.31 -36.91
CA ALA A 78 -2.97 -4.82 -38.27
C ALA A 78 -3.83 -3.58 -38.60
N ASP A 79 -4.95 -3.39 -37.91
CA ASP A 79 -5.81 -2.20 -38.00
C ASP A 79 -5.26 -1.01 -37.18
N CYS A 80 -4.16 -1.19 -36.44
CA CYS A 80 -3.41 -0.14 -35.74
C CYS A 80 -1.92 -0.48 -35.67
N ALA A 81 -1.20 -0.24 -36.76
CA ALA A 81 0.24 -0.52 -36.82
C ALA A 81 1.11 0.45 -35.99
N THR A 82 0.56 1.58 -35.51
CA THR A 82 1.30 2.63 -34.81
C THR A 82 1.29 2.51 -33.30
N ALA A 83 0.51 1.59 -32.73
CA ALA A 83 0.41 1.41 -31.29
C ALA A 83 0.34 -0.08 -30.92
N SER A 84 0.80 -0.38 -29.70
CA SER A 84 0.78 -1.74 -29.15
C SER A 84 0.17 -1.76 -27.76
N TRP A 85 -0.43 -2.90 -27.42
CA TRP A 85 -1.04 -3.18 -26.13
C TRP A 85 -0.18 -4.17 -25.37
N ILE A 86 0.09 -3.87 -24.09
CA ILE A 86 0.77 -4.82 -23.21
C ILE A 86 -0.29 -5.82 -22.74
N VAL A 87 -0.07 -7.10 -23.04
CA VAL A 87 -0.99 -8.18 -22.65
C VAL A 87 -0.25 -9.22 -21.83
N GLY A 88 -0.63 -9.35 -20.56
CA GLY A 88 -0.14 -10.34 -19.60
C GLY A 88 -1.01 -11.60 -19.59
N TYR A 89 -0.36 -12.74 -19.39
CA TYR A 89 -0.99 -14.06 -19.43
C TYR A 89 -0.42 -14.96 -18.35
N CYS A 90 -1.33 -15.51 -17.54
CA CYS A 90 -1.05 -16.63 -16.66
C CYS A 90 -1.48 -17.96 -17.29
N SER A 91 -0.54 -18.92 -17.39
CA SER A 91 -0.80 -20.25 -17.95
C SER A 91 -1.77 -21.13 -17.16
N ARG A 92 -2.19 -20.71 -15.94
CA ARG A 92 -3.21 -21.41 -15.15
C ARG A 92 -4.64 -21.07 -15.57
N GLY A 93 -4.83 -20.01 -16.36
CA GLY A 93 -6.16 -19.62 -16.79
C GLY A 93 -6.76 -20.62 -17.79
N VAL A 94 -8.09 -20.62 -17.88
CA VAL A 94 -8.86 -21.55 -18.73
C VAL A 94 -8.83 -21.18 -20.22
N GLN A 95 -8.47 -19.94 -20.55
CA GLN A 95 -8.32 -19.47 -21.92
C GLN A 95 -6.88 -19.55 -22.40
N SER A 96 -6.70 -19.81 -23.71
CA SER A 96 -5.38 -19.72 -24.34
C SER A 96 -4.97 -18.25 -24.52
N LYS A 97 -3.66 -17.99 -24.62
CA LYS A 97 -3.17 -16.62 -24.94
C LYS A 97 -3.74 -16.11 -26.26
N GLU A 98 -3.93 -16.98 -27.25
CA GLU A 98 -4.52 -16.63 -28.54
C GLU A 98 -5.97 -16.18 -28.41
N ASP A 99 -6.75 -16.77 -27.50
CA ASP A 99 -8.13 -16.36 -27.24
C ASP A 99 -8.17 -14.95 -26.66
N ILE A 100 -7.23 -14.61 -25.78
CA ILE A 100 -7.11 -13.27 -25.17
C ILE A 100 -6.79 -12.24 -26.24
N PHE A 101 -5.80 -12.50 -27.10
CA PHE A 101 -5.43 -11.58 -28.17
C PHE A 101 -6.57 -11.39 -29.16
N LYS A 102 -7.32 -12.44 -29.49
CA LYS A 102 -8.50 -12.35 -30.36
C LYS A 102 -9.66 -11.61 -29.69
N MET A 103 -9.85 -11.82 -28.39
CA MET A 103 -10.87 -11.16 -27.58
C MET A 103 -10.63 -9.65 -27.52
N LEU A 104 -9.40 -9.23 -27.23
CA LEU A 104 -9.04 -7.81 -27.27
C LEU A 104 -9.12 -7.24 -28.69
N GLY A 105 -8.69 -8.00 -29.70
CA GLY A 105 -8.70 -7.60 -31.10
C GLY A 105 -10.08 -7.49 -31.75
N SER A 106 -11.10 -8.17 -31.21
CA SER A 106 -12.47 -8.09 -31.73
C SER A 106 -13.14 -6.75 -31.45
N LEU A 107 -12.64 -6.00 -30.46
CA LEU A 107 -13.04 -4.62 -30.25
C LEU A 107 -12.59 -3.75 -31.42
N PRO A 108 -13.48 -2.93 -31.99
CA PRO A 108 -13.08 -1.91 -32.94
C PRO A 108 -12.00 -1.01 -32.34
N VAL A 109 -11.04 -0.63 -33.17
CA VAL A 109 -9.81 0.06 -32.74
C VAL A 109 -10.04 1.30 -31.87
N TYR A 110 -11.09 2.09 -32.12
CA TYR A 110 -11.42 3.30 -31.34
C TYR A 110 -11.89 2.98 -29.91
N ILE A 111 -12.62 1.87 -29.73
CA ILE A 111 -13.01 1.37 -28.40
C ILE A 111 -11.80 0.73 -27.71
N ARG A 112 -11.07 -0.12 -28.43
CA ARG A 112 -9.86 -0.81 -27.93
C ARG A 112 -8.78 0.16 -27.45
N SER A 113 -8.70 1.34 -28.08
CA SER A 113 -7.75 2.41 -27.73
C SER A 113 -7.96 3.00 -26.34
N SER A 114 -9.11 2.76 -25.71
CA SER A 114 -9.39 3.19 -24.32
C SER A 114 -8.88 2.20 -23.27
N ILE A 115 -8.32 1.06 -23.69
CA ILE A 115 -7.62 0.10 -22.83
C ILE A 115 -6.13 0.29 -23.06
N SER A 116 -5.37 0.54 -22.01
CA SER A 116 -3.93 0.75 -22.10
C SER A 116 -3.14 -0.55 -22.12
N ASP A 117 -3.60 -1.50 -21.31
CA ASP A 117 -2.99 -2.82 -21.09
C ASP A 117 -4.01 -3.77 -20.47
N LEU A 118 -3.72 -5.07 -20.57
CA LEU A 118 -4.61 -6.14 -20.17
C LEU A 118 -3.82 -7.25 -19.48
N ILE A 119 -4.28 -7.75 -18.33
CA ILE A 119 -3.76 -8.98 -17.72
C ILE A 119 -4.85 -10.02 -17.55
N TYR A 120 -4.53 -11.25 -17.97
CA TYR A 120 -5.36 -12.42 -17.73
C TYR A 120 -4.76 -13.33 -16.66
N HIS A 121 -5.55 -13.64 -15.65
CA HIS A 121 -5.16 -14.52 -14.55
C HIS A 121 -6.13 -15.69 -14.38
N SER A 122 -5.70 -16.70 -13.60
CA SER A 122 -6.59 -17.80 -13.22
C SER A 122 -7.64 -17.34 -12.20
N GLY A 123 -8.78 -18.00 -12.19
CA GLY A 123 -9.86 -17.75 -11.22
C GLY A 123 -11.24 -17.80 -11.87
N ASP A 124 -12.25 -17.57 -11.04
CA ASP A 124 -13.65 -17.41 -11.49
C ASP A 124 -13.81 -16.16 -12.36
N ARG A 125 -14.95 -16.04 -13.05
CA ARG A 125 -15.21 -14.90 -13.94
C ARG A 125 -15.22 -13.59 -13.15
N SER A 126 -14.19 -12.77 -13.36
CA SER A 126 -14.02 -11.45 -12.72
C SER A 126 -13.48 -10.44 -13.72
N THR A 127 -13.79 -9.16 -13.51
CA THR A 127 -13.18 -8.01 -14.21
C THR A 127 -12.79 -6.99 -13.15
N ARG A 128 -11.56 -6.50 -13.19
CA ARG A 128 -11.14 -5.34 -12.39
C ARG A 128 -10.37 -4.38 -13.28
N ASN A 129 -10.23 -3.14 -12.82
CA ASN A 129 -9.45 -2.16 -13.52
C ASN A 129 -8.91 -1.09 -12.57
N ASN A 130 -7.77 -0.52 -12.93
CA ASN A 130 -7.26 0.71 -12.38
C ASN A 130 -7.07 1.68 -13.55
N LEU A 131 -8.00 2.63 -13.71
CA LEU A 131 -8.08 3.49 -14.89
C LEU A 131 -8.22 2.63 -16.16
N HIS A 132 -7.28 2.78 -17.10
CA HIS A 132 -7.26 2.10 -18.38
C HIS A 132 -6.53 0.75 -18.37
N SER A 133 -5.90 0.38 -17.25
CA SER A 133 -5.28 -0.92 -17.02
C SER A 133 -6.36 -1.89 -16.55
N VAL A 134 -6.56 -2.99 -17.27
CA VAL A 134 -7.67 -3.93 -17.03
C VAL A 134 -7.16 -5.32 -16.71
N SER A 135 -7.80 -5.98 -15.74
CA SER A 135 -7.54 -7.38 -15.41
C SER A 135 -8.83 -8.21 -15.50
N TYR A 136 -8.70 -9.48 -15.88
CA TYR A 136 -9.83 -10.40 -15.87
C TYR A 136 -9.42 -11.87 -15.71
N SER A 137 -10.41 -12.67 -15.32
CA SER A 137 -10.31 -14.12 -15.18
C SER A 137 -11.56 -14.86 -15.66
N GLY A 138 -11.48 -16.19 -15.67
CA GLY A 138 -12.51 -17.09 -16.15
C GLY A 138 -12.57 -17.20 -17.68
N THR A 139 -13.66 -17.75 -18.20
CA THR A 139 -13.91 -17.82 -19.64
C THR A 139 -14.65 -16.56 -20.09
N ARG A 140 -14.04 -15.79 -20.99
CA ARG A 140 -14.65 -14.66 -21.69
C ARG A 140 -14.85 -14.97 -23.16
N ALA A 141 -16.03 -14.66 -23.68
CA ALA A 141 -16.33 -14.82 -25.09
C ALA A 141 -17.27 -13.73 -25.59
N GLY A 142 -17.25 -13.53 -26.90
CA GLY A 142 -18.24 -12.70 -27.56
C GLY A 142 -18.21 -11.23 -27.16
N VAL A 143 -19.19 -10.80 -26.38
CA VAL A 143 -19.46 -9.39 -25.97
C VAL A 143 -18.69 -8.94 -24.73
N ASP A 144 -18.08 -9.89 -24.03
CA ASP A 144 -17.24 -9.66 -22.84
C ASP A 144 -16.14 -8.59 -22.97
N PRO A 145 -15.46 -8.40 -24.12
CA PRO A 145 -14.49 -7.32 -24.28
C PRO A 145 -15.07 -5.92 -24.01
N VAL A 146 -16.37 -5.73 -24.23
CA VAL A 146 -17.05 -4.44 -24.01
C VAL A 146 -17.19 -4.14 -22.52
N ASP A 147 -17.32 -5.18 -21.69
CA ASP A 147 -17.28 -5.01 -20.23
C ASP A 147 -15.94 -4.41 -19.81
N LEU A 148 -14.82 -4.95 -20.33
CA LEU A 148 -13.46 -4.46 -20.06
C LEU A 148 -13.33 -2.96 -20.40
N PHE A 149 -13.75 -2.59 -21.61
CA PHE A 149 -13.79 -1.20 -22.05
C PHE A 149 -14.66 -0.32 -21.16
N SER A 150 -15.88 -0.75 -20.85
CA SER A 150 -16.83 0.07 -20.09
C SER A 150 -16.32 0.41 -18.69
N LYS A 151 -15.49 -0.47 -18.11
CA LYS A 151 -14.85 -0.25 -16.82
C LYS A 151 -13.81 0.86 -16.88
N THR A 152 -13.08 1.02 -18.00
CA THR A 152 -12.11 2.11 -18.15
C THR A 152 -12.82 3.46 -18.18
N ILE A 153 -13.92 3.58 -18.92
CA ILE A 153 -14.76 4.80 -18.95
C ILE A 153 -15.31 5.15 -17.56
N SER A 154 -15.81 4.14 -16.82
CA SER A 154 -16.30 4.33 -15.45
C SER A 154 -15.19 4.84 -14.51
N ALA A 155 -13.99 4.27 -14.60
CA ALA A 155 -12.86 4.69 -13.76
C ALA A 155 -12.37 6.11 -14.07
N ASP A 156 -12.35 6.51 -15.34
CA ASP A 156 -12.01 7.88 -15.74
C ASP A 156 -12.98 8.90 -15.17
N ILE A 157 -14.28 8.62 -15.28
CA ILE A 157 -15.33 9.49 -14.72
C ILE A 157 -15.17 9.58 -13.20
N LYS A 158 -14.99 8.44 -12.53
CA LYS A 158 -14.80 8.36 -11.08
C LYS A 158 -13.60 9.19 -10.62
N LYS A 159 -12.49 9.18 -11.37
CA LYS A 159 -11.28 9.93 -11.04
C LYS A 159 -11.41 11.43 -11.33
N ASN A 160 -11.98 11.79 -12.48
CA ASN A 160 -11.87 13.15 -13.00
C ASN A 160 -13.08 14.04 -12.66
N ASP A 161 -14.31 13.50 -12.72
CA ASP A 161 -15.52 14.27 -12.40
C ASP A 161 -16.65 13.38 -11.85
N PRO A 162 -16.52 12.89 -10.61
CA PRO A 162 -17.55 12.08 -9.97
C PRO A 162 -18.81 12.89 -9.62
N ALA A 163 -18.68 14.21 -9.41
CA ALA A 163 -19.79 15.08 -9.04
C ALA A 163 -20.68 15.41 -10.26
N GLY A 164 -20.06 15.72 -11.41
CA GLY A 164 -20.77 15.93 -12.66
C GLY A 164 -21.52 14.68 -13.11
N TRP A 165 -20.90 13.51 -12.96
CA TRP A 165 -21.58 12.24 -13.28
C TRP A 165 -22.78 11.98 -12.39
N LYS A 166 -22.64 12.19 -11.08
CA LYS A 166 -23.75 12.08 -10.13
C LYS A 166 -24.90 13.01 -10.49
N ASP A 167 -24.61 14.25 -10.87
CA ASP A 167 -25.62 15.21 -11.32
C ASP A 167 -26.33 14.73 -12.61
N ALA A 168 -25.58 14.20 -13.58
CA ALA A 168 -26.15 13.62 -14.79
C ALA A 168 -27.10 12.45 -14.49
N VAL A 169 -26.71 11.52 -13.60
CA VAL A 169 -27.58 10.40 -13.17
C VAL A 169 -28.84 10.90 -12.48
N ASN A 170 -28.74 11.91 -11.60
CA ASN A 170 -29.88 12.44 -10.84
C ASN A 170 -30.88 13.22 -11.70
N LYS A 171 -30.46 13.74 -12.86
CA LYS A 171 -31.34 14.42 -13.83
C LYS A 171 -32.15 13.45 -14.68
N ASP A 172 -31.78 12.18 -14.68
CA ASP A 172 -32.43 11.14 -15.45
C ASP A 172 -33.45 10.36 -14.60
N THR A 173 -34.44 9.77 -15.27
CA THR A 173 -35.52 9.03 -14.59
C THR A 173 -35.20 7.53 -14.48
N CYS A 174 -34.20 7.06 -15.24
CA CYS A 174 -33.77 5.67 -15.26
C CYS A 174 -32.24 5.55 -15.32
N VAL A 175 -31.76 4.32 -15.08
CA VAL A 175 -30.40 3.87 -15.37
C VAL A 175 -30.48 2.59 -16.21
N ALA A 176 -29.35 2.15 -16.75
CA ALA A 176 -29.27 1.09 -17.75
C ALA A 176 -29.76 -0.29 -17.28
N ASP A 177 -29.61 -0.64 -15.99
CA ASP A 177 -30.06 -1.92 -15.45
C ASP A 177 -30.42 -1.86 -13.95
N ASN A 178 -30.96 -2.97 -13.44
CA ASN A 178 -31.34 -3.11 -12.03
C ASN A 178 -30.15 -3.04 -11.07
N ASP A 179 -28.98 -3.57 -11.46
CA ASP A 179 -27.78 -3.55 -10.63
C ASP A 179 -27.33 -2.09 -10.42
N SER A 180 -27.27 -1.30 -11.50
CA SER A 180 -27.01 0.13 -11.47
C SER A 180 -28.04 0.86 -10.61
N SER A 181 -29.32 0.51 -10.70
CA SER A 181 -30.37 1.15 -9.89
C SER A 181 -30.20 0.83 -8.41
N GLY A 182 -29.81 -0.40 -8.08
CA GLY A 182 -29.52 -0.84 -6.73
C GLY A 182 -28.33 -0.09 -6.14
N ASP A 183 -27.24 0.07 -6.91
CA ASP A 183 -26.05 0.77 -6.46
C ASP A 183 -26.30 2.27 -6.30
N VAL A 184 -27.01 2.91 -7.23
CA VAL A 184 -27.38 4.33 -7.15
C VAL A 184 -28.23 4.60 -5.91
N SER A 185 -29.13 3.68 -5.54
CA SER A 185 -29.93 3.81 -4.31
C SER A 185 -29.09 3.80 -3.02
N LYS A 186 -27.88 3.22 -3.06
CA LYS A 186 -26.90 3.21 -1.98
C LYS A 186 -25.91 4.38 -2.07
N GLY A 187 -26.04 5.23 -3.09
CA GLY A 187 -25.14 6.34 -3.37
C GLY A 187 -23.87 5.96 -4.16
N ASP A 188 -23.82 4.77 -4.76
CA ASP A 188 -22.74 4.36 -5.67
C ASP A 188 -23.18 4.51 -7.13
N PHE A 189 -22.42 5.29 -7.90
CA PHE A 189 -22.75 5.64 -9.29
C PHE A 189 -21.81 4.95 -10.31
N ASN A 190 -20.87 4.11 -9.86
CA ASN A 190 -19.83 3.52 -10.72
C ASN A 190 -20.40 2.51 -11.72
N THR A 191 -21.28 1.62 -11.25
CA THR A 191 -21.95 0.62 -12.08
C THR A 191 -22.78 1.30 -13.16
N ALA A 192 -23.53 2.36 -12.81
CA ALA A 192 -24.31 3.13 -13.77
C ALA A 192 -23.45 3.71 -14.92
N ALA A 193 -22.24 4.20 -14.62
CA ALA A 193 -21.33 4.74 -15.65
C ALA A 193 -20.88 3.66 -16.63
N SER A 194 -20.44 2.49 -16.12
CA SER A 194 -20.03 1.37 -16.95
C SER A 194 -21.19 0.88 -17.82
N ARG A 195 -22.40 0.74 -17.27
CA ARG A 195 -23.56 0.27 -18.03
C ARG A 195 -24.05 1.28 -19.07
N ALA A 196 -23.99 2.58 -18.78
CA ALA A 196 -24.26 3.61 -19.77
C ALA A 196 -23.22 3.62 -20.91
N ALA A 197 -21.94 3.37 -20.61
CA ALA A 197 -20.90 3.24 -21.63
C ALA A 197 -21.14 2.04 -22.56
N VAL A 198 -21.72 0.94 -22.07
CA VAL A 198 -22.12 -0.22 -22.90
C VAL A 198 -23.22 0.15 -23.88
N VAL A 199 -24.22 0.91 -23.45
CA VAL A 199 -25.28 1.42 -24.34
C VAL A 199 -24.69 2.26 -25.47
N ILE A 200 -23.75 3.16 -25.14
CA ILE A 200 -23.09 4.02 -26.14
C ILE A 200 -22.19 3.21 -27.06
N ALA A 201 -21.46 2.21 -26.54
CA ALA A 201 -20.67 1.30 -27.35
C ALA A 201 -21.54 0.53 -28.36
N TYR A 202 -22.71 0.07 -27.92
CA TYR A 202 -23.71 -0.51 -28.83
C TYR A 202 -24.10 0.46 -29.95
N GLU A 203 -24.44 1.70 -29.59
CA GLU A 203 -24.79 2.71 -30.58
C GLU A 203 -23.67 2.98 -31.59
N ALA A 204 -22.41 3.01 -31.13
CA ALA A 204 -21.25 3.25 -31.98
C ALA A 204 -20.95 2.06 -32.92
N ILE A 205 -21.10 0.82 -32.44
CA ILE A 205 -20.76 -0.39 -33.18
C ILE A 205 -21.88 -0.78 -34.13
N ILE A 206 -23.11 -0.89 -33.62
CA ILE A 206 -24.26 -1.47 -34.32
C ILE A 206 -25.13 -0.39 -34.96
N GLY A 207 -25.31 0.74 -34.29
CA GLY A 207 -26.33 1.74 -34.60
C GLY A 207 -27.37 1.85 -33.48
N PRO A 208 -28.51 2.53 -33.73
CA PRO A 208 -29.46 2.93 -32.68
C PRO A 208 -29.79 1.81 -31.69
N PHE A 209 -29.78 2.14 -30.40
CA PHE A 209 -30.08 1.15 -29.37
C PHE A 209 -31.53 0.64 -29.55
N PRO A 210 -31.80 -0.68 -29.41
CA PRO A 210 -33.12 -1.26 -29.72
C PRO A 210 -34.27 -0.78 -28.83
N VAL A 211 -33.96 -0.20 -27.67
CA VAL A 211 -34.91 0.30 -26.68
C VAL A 211 -34.69 1.80 -26.52
N ALA A 212 -35.77 2.55 -26.28
CA ALA A 212 -35.68 3.98 -26.06
C ALA A 212 -34.79 4.30 -24.84
N THR A 213 -33.72 5.06 -25.06
CA THR A 213 -32.75 5.47 -24.03
C THR A 213 -33.03 6.88 -23.49
N SER A 214 -34.16 7.49 -23.86
CA SER A 214 -34.50 8.88 -23.51
C SER A 214 -34.60 9.13 -22.01
N CYS A 215 -34.89 8.10 -21.21
CA CYS A 215 -34.94 8.23 -19.74
C CYS A 215 -33.55 8.37 -19.09
N MET A 216 -32.46 8.07 -19.82
CA MET A 216 -31.07 8.21 -19.39
C MET A 216 -30.26 9.17 -20.29
N SER A 217 -30.95 10.17 -20.84
CA SER A 217 -30.38 11.09 -21.84
C SER A 217 -29.22 11.93 -21.30
N ASN A 218 -29.27 12.36 -20.03
CA ASN A 218 -28.21 13.16 -19.42
C ASN A 218 -26.95 12.30 -19.19
N GLN A 219 -27.11 11.06 -18.75
CA GLN A 219 -26.02 10.08 -18.64
C GLN A 219 -25.33 9.85 -19.98
N ILE A 220 -26.10 9.63 -21.04
CA ILE A 220 -25.55 9.41 -22.39
C ILE A 220 -24.82 10.65 -22.89
N ALA A 221 -25.42 11.83 -22.75
CA ALA A 221 -24.81 13.09 -23.16
C ALA A 221 -23.50 13.35 -22.40
N TYR A 222 -23.49 13.07 -21.10
CA TYR A 222 -22.32 13.25 -20.25
C TYR A 222 -21.16 12.36 -20.68
N ILE A 223 -21.38 11.05 -20.87
CA ILE A 223 -20.31 10.15 -21.32
C ILE A 223 -19.81 10.56 -22.71
N LYS A 224 -20.71 10.90 -23.64
CA LYS A 224 -20.32 11.35 -24.98
C LYS A 224 -19.48 12.64 -24.95
N SER A 225 -19.67 13.55 -23.99
CA SER A 225 -18.84 14.75 -23.88
C SER A 225 -17.48 14.51 -23.22
N HIS A 226 -17.38 13.54 -22.30
CA HIS A 226 -16.15 13.29 -21.53
C HIS A 226 -15.27 12.17 -22.10
N ALA A 227 -15.83 11.29 -22.92
CA ALA A 227 -15.14 10.17 -23.55
C ALA A 227 -15.44 10.06 -25.05
N SER A 228 -15.64 11.19 -25.73
CA SER A 228 -15.97 11.25 -27.17
C SER A 228 -15.01 10.44 -28.04
N ASP A 229 -13.70 10.58 -27.79
CA ASP A 229 -12.65 9.87 -28.53
C ASP A 229 -12.83 8.34 -28.50
N ALA A 230 -13.34 7.79 -27.41
CA ALA A 230 -13.55 6.36 -27.23
C ALA A 230 -14.67 5.77 -28.12
N PHE A 231 -15.52 6.63 -28.66
CA PHE A 231 -16.67 6.24 -29.49
C PHE A 231 -16.60 6.79 -30.92
N ASP A 232 -15.58 7.57 -31.24
CA ASP A 232 -15.40 8.15 -32.57
C ASP A 232 -14.58 7.24 -33.49
N LYS A 233 -15.22 6.72 -34.54
CA LYS A 233 -14.57 5.88 -35.56
C LYS A 233 -13.42 6.61 -36.27
N ALA A 234 -13.49 7.94 -36.40
CA ALA A 234 -12.47 8.73 -37.09
C ALA A 234 -11.16 8.83 -36.28
N VAL A 235 -11.24 8.69 -34.94
CA VAL A 235 -10.06 8.72 -34.06
C VAL A 235 -9.16 7.51 -34.28
N GLY A 236 -9.74 6.35 -34.59
CA GLY A 236 -8.98 5.13 -34.81
C GLY A 236 -8.12 4.78 -33.59
N CYS A 237 -6.81 4.63 -33.77
CA CYS A 237 -5.87 4.48 -32.66
C CYS A 237 -4.95 5.67 -32.40
N SER A 238 -5.23 6.83 -32.99
CA SER A 238 -4.44 8.05 -32.74
C SER A 238 -4.49 8.52 -31.28
N LYS A 239 -5.48 8.03 -30.51
CA LYS A 239 -5.72 8.31 -29.09
C LYS A 239 -5.58 7.08 -28.21
N LYS A 240 -4.82 6.07 -28.65
CA LYS A 240 -4.50 4.91 -27.81
C LYS A 240 -3.92 5.42 -26.48
N VAL A 241 -4.56 5.05 -25.38
CA VAL A 241 -4.12 5.43 -24.05
C VAL A 241 -2.85 4.67 -23.72
N GLU A 242 -1.81 5.39 -23.33
CA GLU A 242 -0.55 4.78 -22.93
C GLU A 242 -0.66 4.10 -21.57
N SER A 243 0.02 2.97 -21.42
CA SER A 243 0.08 2.27 -20.14
C SER A 243 0.92 3.11 -19.17
N ILE A 244 0.26 3.58 -18.11
CA ILE A 244 0.96 4.16 -16.96
C ILE A 244 1.62 2.99 -16.24
N ARG A 245 2.94 3.10 -16.06
CA ARG A 245 3.74 2.07 -15.42
C ARG A 245 4.27 2.59 -14.11
N GLU A 246 4.00 1.87 -13.04
CA GLU A 246 4.56 2.14 -11.72
C GLU A 246 5.67 1.15 -11.43
N ARG A 247 6.72 1.62 -10.77
CA ARG A 247 7.79 0.74 -10.33
C ARG A 247 7.26 -0.16 -9.21
N HIS A 248 7.06 -1.43 -9.48
CA HIS A 248 6.77 -2.42 -8.46
C HIS A 248 8.07 -2.95 -7.89
N GLN A 249 8.41 -2.45 -6.69
CA GLN A 249 9.51 -2.98 -5.92
C GLN A 249 9.03 -4.20 -5.13
N SER A 250 9.76 -5.31 -5.22
CA SER A 250 9.55 -6.44 -4.32
C SER A 250 9.91 -6.04 -2.89
N VAL A 251 9.66 -6.94 -1.94
CA VAL A 251 10.06 -6.76 -0.55
C VAL A 251 11.12 -7.79 -0.17
N LEU A 252 12.10 -7.41 0.65
CA LEU A 252 13.08 -8.33 1.20
C LEU A 252 12.44 -9.30 2.20
N PHE A 253 11.50 -8.79 3.02
CA PHE A 253 10.75 -9.58 3.98
C PHE A 253 9.25 -9.62 3.62
N PRO A 254 8.77 -10.70 2.98
CA PRO A 254 7.35 -10.87 2.70
C PRO A 254 6.56 -11.15 4.00
N ASP A 255 5.36 -10.57 4.10
CA ASP A 255 4.44 -10.77 5.23
C ASP A 255 3.96 -12.23 5.39
N PRO A 256 3.62 -12.67 6.62
CA PRO A 256 3.44 -11.88 7.84
C PRO A 256 4.74 -11.61 8.61
N LEU A 257 5.90 -11.95 8.04
CA LEU A 257 7.16 -11.95 8.77
C LEU A 257 7.80 -10.57 8.89
N SER A 258 7.56 -9.59 8.02
CA SER A 258 8.12 -8.21 8.09
C SER A 258 9.57 -8.19 8.65
N LEU A 259 9.93 -7.25 9.51
CA LEU A 259 11.17 -7.33 10.29
C LEU A 259 11.16 -8.40 11.39
N SER A 260 10.01 -9.00 11.73
CA SER A 260 9.94 -10.07 12.74
C SER A 260 10.76 -11.31 12.36
N ALA A 261 11.04 -11.53 11.08
CA ALA A 261 12.01 -12.52 10.60
C ALA A 261 13.40 -12.38 11.24
N LEU A 262 13.73 -11.18 11.72
CA LEU A 262 15.00 -10.88 12.37
C LEU A 262 14.98 -11.12 13.89
N GLU A 263 13.82 -11.40 14.49
CA GLU A 263 13.64 -11.49 15.94
C GLU A 263 14.12 -12.82 16.55
N GLU A 264 14.20 -13.89 15.75
CA GLU A 264 14.67 -15.22 16.22
C GLU A 264 16.11 -15.18 16.77
N LEU A 265 16.89 -14.20 16.32
CA LEU A 265 18.23 -13.91 16.80
C LEU A 265 18.31 -12.39 16.96
N PRO A 266 18.05 -11.80 18.13
CA PRO A 266 18.18 -10.35 18.27
C PRO A 266 19.67 -9.96 18.28
N LEU A 267 19.96 -8.68 18.05
CA LEU A 267 21.32 -8.15 18.21
C LEU A 267 21.86 -8.44 19.64
N PRO A 268 23.17 -8.63 19.83
CA PRO A 268 23.72 -8.90 21.15
C PRO A 268 23.46 -7.71 22.08
N ALA A 269 22.88 -7.98 23.26
CA ALA A 269 22.65 -6.94 24.25
C ALA A 269 23.96 -6.59 24.98
N VAL A 270 24.24 -5.30 25.13
CA VAL A 270 25.26 -4.84 26.07
C VAL A 270 24.72 -4.87 27.49
N ALA A 271 25.56 -5.30 28.44
CA ALA A 271 25.22 -5.30 29.85
C ALA A 271 25.09 -3.88 30.42
N ALA A 272 24.03 -3.65 31.18
CA ALA A 272 23.93 -2.46 32.03
C ALA A 272 24.88 -2.62 33.23
N THR A 273 25.67 -1.59 33.50
CA THR A 273 26.55 -1.50 34.67
C THR A 273 25.85 -0.88 35.87
N ALA A 274 24.81 -0.08 35.64
CA ALA A 274 23.95 0.49 36.68
C ALA A 274 22.52 0.67 36.16
N VAL A 275 21.55 0.33 37.01
CA VAL A 275 20.12 0.60 36.81
C VAL A 275 19.59 1.20 38.10
N THR A 276 19.28 2.49 38.11
CA THR A 276 18.87 3.22 39.31
C THR A 276 17.46 3.79 39.11
N LYS A 277 16.51 3.28 39.89
CA LYS A 277 15.13 3.80 39.91
C LYS A 277 15.10 5.18 40.57
N TRP A 278 14.34 6.11 40.01
CA TRP A 278 14.11 7.43 40.60
C TRP A 278 13.06 7.35 41.71
N ASP A 279 13.08 8.34 42.60
CA ASP A 279 12.05 8.48 43.62
C ASP A 279 10.67 8.72 42.99
N THR A 280 9.64 8.14 43.60
CA THR A 280 8.25 8.29 43.14
C THR A 280 7.84 9.77 43.13
N GLY A 281 7.18 10.20 42.05
CA GLY A 281 6.71 11.57 41.89
C GLY A 281 7.70 12.50 41.20
N ILE A 282 8.84 11.99 40.74
CA ILE A 282 9.81 12.71 39.93
C ILE A 282 9.85 12.06 38.54
N PHE A 283 9.54 12.83 37.51
CA PHE A 283 9.44 12.31 36.13
C PHE A 283 10.14 13.24 35.14
N PRO A 284 10.70 12.71 34.04
CA PRO A 284 10.94 13.51 32.85
C PRO A 284 9.59 14.01 32.32
N GLU A 285 9.51 15.28 31.96
CA GLU A 285 8.30 15.94 31.46
C GLU A 285 7.67 15.16 30.30
N TRP A 286 8.48 14.62 29.39
CA TRP A 286 7.96 13.84 28.28
C TRP A 286 7.29 12.54 28.73
N CYS A 287 7.88 11.79 29.67
CA CYS A 287 7.25 10.58 30.19
C CYS A 287 5.95 10.91 30.93
N TRP A 288 5.90 12.04 31.64
CA TRP A 288 4.67 12.51 32.26
C TRP A 288 3.57 12.82 31.24
N ASN A 289 3.91 13.56 30.18
CA ASN A 289 2.96 13.93 29.13
C ASN A 289 2.49 12.69 28.35
N MET A 290 3.41 11.78 28.03
CA MET A 290 3.10 10.52 27.34
C MET A 290 2.20 9.61 28.17
N ALA A 291 2.46 9.46 29.47
CA ALA A 291 1.58 8.72 30.37
C ALA A 291 0.16 9.31 30.36
N SER A 292 0.08 10.63 30.22
CA SER A 292 -1.17 11.39 30.21
C SER A 292 -1.90 11.38 28.86
N ALA A 293 -1.27 10.88 27.80
CA ALA A 293 -1.87 10.74 26.48
C ALA A 293 -3.05 9.76 26.51
N LEU A 294 -4.14 10.06 25.80
CA LEU A 294 -5.16 9.05 25.53
C LEU A 294 -4.63 8.04 24.51
N ARG A 295 -4.93 6.76 24.72
CA ARG A 295 -4.74 5.76 23.67
C ARG A 295 -5.74 6.00 22.55
N SER A 296 -5.36 5.70 21.31
CA SER A 296 -6.24 5.84 20.15
C SER A 296 -7.54 5.06 20.38
N GLY A 297 -8.69 5.72 20.24
CA GLY A 297 -10.00 5.12 20.47
C GLY A 297 -10.36 4.85 21.94
N GLN A 298 -9.53 5.22 22.92
CA GLN A 298 -9.80 5.00 24.34
C GLN A 298 -10.04 6.30 25.12
N THR A 299 -10.78 6.19 26.22
CA THR A 299 -11.05 7.29 27.17
C THR A 299 -10.14 7.27 28.39
N ILE A 300 -9.18 6.34 28.43
CA ILE A 300 -8.23 6.16 29.52
C ILE A 300 -6.84 6.62 29.11
N ALA A 301 -6.10 7.14 30.10
CA ALA A 301 -4.71 7.53 29.95
C ALA A 301 -3.82 6.31 29.65
N SER A 302 -2.73 6.53 28.93
CA SER A 302 -1.79 5.49 28.53
C SER A 302 -1.09 4.83 29.72
N CYS A 303 -0.90 5.56 30.82
CA CYS A 303 -0.38 5.05 32.08
C CYS A 303 -0.92 5.87 33.27
N ALA A 304 -1.30 5.19 34.36
CA ALA A 304 -1.70 5.88 35.58
C ALA A 304 -0.49 6.61 36.21
N PRO A 305 -0.65 7.85 36.70
CA PRO A 305 0.46 8.64 37.29
C PRO A 305 1.29 7.93 38.36
N ASP A 306 0.67 7.12 39.21
CA ASP A 306 1.32 6.38 40.29
C ASP A 306 1.96 5.05 39.85
N LYS A 307 1.76 4.66 38.59
CA LYS A 307 2.37 3.48 37.95
C LYS A 307 3.59 3.81 37.09
N ILE A 308 3.92 5.09 36.91
CA ILE A 308 5.09 5.50 36.14
C ILE A 308 6.36 5.18 36.95
N GLU A 309 7.25 4.40 36.35
CA GLU A 309 8.57 4.07 36.87
C GLU A 309 9.63 4.69 35.96
N VAL A 310 10.63 5.35 36.56
CA VAL A 310 11.72 6.00 35.83
C VAL A 310 13.05 5.43 36.31
N TYR A 311 13.94 5.13 35.36
CA TYR A 311 15.23 4.52 35.61
C TYR A 311 16.33 5.30 34.90
N ASN A 312 17.44 5.56 35.59
CA ASN A 312 18.70 5.86 34.93
C ASN A 312 19.46 4.55 34.67
N VAL A 313 19.87 4.35 33.43
CA VAL A 313 20.53 3.12 32.96
C VAL A 313 21.86 3.49 32.33
N THR A 314 22.93 2.90 32.84
CA THR A 314 24.29 3.08 32.32
C THR A 314 24.74 1.78 31.68
N TYR A 315 25.08 1.80 30.39
CA TYR A 315 25.59 0.64 29.66
C TYR A 315 27.11 0.59 29.69
N SER A 316 27.70 -0.62 29.65
CA SER A 316 29.15 -0.80 29.77
C SER A 316 29.97 -0.21 28.63
N ASP A 317 29.36 -0.08 27.45
CA ASP A 317 29.96 0.51 26.24
C ASP A 317 29.86 2.05 26.21
N CYS A 318 29.04 2.65 27.09
CA CYS A 318 28.81 4.09 27.16
C CYS A 318 28.69 4.59 28.61
N PRO A 319 29.70 4.36 29.47
CA PRO A 319 29.64 4.69 30.89
C PRO A 319 29.45 6.19 31.19
N GLN A 320 29.82 7.06 30.24
CA GLN A 320 29.72 8.51 30.36
C GLN A 320 28.32 9.08 30.11
N TYR A 321 27.40 8.30 29.54
CA TYR A 321 26.07 8.77 29.14
C TYR A 321 24.98 7.84 29.69
N PRO A 322 24.46 8.04 30.91
CA PRO A 322 23.29 7.31 31.37
C PRO A 322 22.05 7.71 30.56
N TRP A 323 21.16 6.76 30.25
CA TRP A 323 19.85 7.01 29.64
C TRP A 323 18.75 7.00 30.69
N THR A 324 17.75 7.85 30.49
CA THR A 324 16.55 7.86 31.34
C THR A 324 15.43 7.14 30.62
N LEU A 325 15.11 5.94 31.10
CA LEU A 325 14.06 5.06 30.56
C LEU A 325 12.84 5.11 31.48
N CYS A 326 11.66 5.11 30.87
CA CYS A 326 10.38 5.14 31.55
C CYS A 326 9.63 3.83 31.27
N ARG A 327 8.84 3.39 32.25
CA ARG A 327 8.02 2.18 32.17
C ARG A 327 6.74 2.38 32.95
N CYS A 328 5.60 1.96 32.40
CA CYS A 328 4.40 1.81 33.21
C CYS A 328 4.46 0.46 33.90
N SER A 329 4.14 0.40 35.20
CA SER A 329 4.33 -0.83 35.97
C SER A 329 3.51 -2.02 35.44
N ASP A 330 2.42 -1.75 34.72
CA ASP A 330 1.53 -2.72 34.06
C ASP A 330 1.88 -2.99 32.58
N ALA A 331 2.93 -2.39 32.03
CA ALA A 331 3.42 -2.73 30.70
C ALA A 331 3.87 -4.20 30.64
N GLN A 332 3.59 -4.87 29.50
CA GLN A 332 3.97 -6.26 29.25
C GLN A 332 5.50 -6.47 29.23
N ILE A 333 6.26 -5.43 28.89
CA ILE A 333 7.73 -5.43 28.93
C ILE A 333 8.17 -5.22 30.39
N SER A 334 8.96 -6.15 30.93
CA SER A 334 9.60 -5.98 32.24
C SER A 334 10.73 -4.95 32.19
N THR A 335 11.14 -4.40 33.35
CA THR A 335 12.30 -3.49 33.41
C THR A 335 13.56 -4.12 32.82
N ASP A 336 13.82 -5.40 33.11
CA ASP A 336 14.98 -6.11 32.56
C ASP A 336 14.92 -6.24 31.04
N ASN A 337 13.73 -6.52 30.48
CA ASN A 337 13.55 -6.59 29.04
C ASN A 337 13.67 -5.21 28.39
N LEU A 338 13.14 -4.15 29.01
CA LEU A 338 13.30 -2.78 28.53
C LEU A 338 14.78 -2.39 28.46
N VAL A 339 15.53 -2.64 29.55
CA VAL A 339 16.98 -2.37 29.61
C VAL A 339 17.73 -3.21 28.56
N LYS A 340 17.39 -4.49 28.44
CA LYS A 340 18.02 -5.40 27.47
C LYS A 340 17.76 -4.96 26.04
N GLN A 341 16.50 -4.77 25.64
CA GLN A 341 16.10 -4.42 24.28
C GLN A 341 16.65 -3.07 23.86
N PHE A 342 16.59 -2.07 24.74
CA PHE A 342 17.22 -0.79 24.45
C PHE A 342 18.75 -0.91 24.32
N GLY A 343 19.39 -1.75 25.15
CA GLY A 343 20.83 -2.05 25.09
C GLY A 343 21.28 -2.86 23.87
N GLN A 344 20.36 -3.43 23.09
CA GLN A 344 20.64 -4.10 21.82
C GLN A 344 20.79 -3.11 20.66
N ASN A 345 20.36 -1.86 20.82
CA ASN A 345 20.65 -0.79 19.88
C ASN A 345 22.16 -0.48 19.93
N PRO A 346 22.86 -0.47 18.78
CA PRO A 346 24.26 -0.10 18.74
C PRO A 346 24.52 1.29 19.34
N PRO A 347 25.67 1.51 20.00
CA PRO A 347 25.92 2.72 20.80
C PRO A 347 25.76 4.03 20.03
N GLY A 348 26.20 4.07 18.78
CA GLY A 348 26.02 5.22 17.89
C GLY A 348 24.55 5.52 17.57
N ILE A 349 23.75 4.50 17.26
CA ILE A 349 22.30 4.64 17.02
C ILE A 349 21.58 5.02 18.31
N ARG A 350 21.88 4.33 19.42
CA ARG A 350 21.30 4.55 20.75
C ARG A 350 21.53 5.97 21.29
N SER A 351 22.59 6.65 20.82
CA SER A 351 22.91 8.03 21.21
C SER A 351 21.96 9.07 20.61
N TYR A 352 21.19 8.74 19.58
CA TYR A 352 20.14 9.62 19.06
C TYR A 352 18.90 9.64 19.95
N ALA A 353 18.62 8.56 20.70
CA ALA A 353 17.47 8.50 21.58
C ALA A 353 17.73 9.21 22.92
N ARG A 354 16.76 10.04 23.32
CA ARG A 354 16.72 10.76 24.60
C ARG A 354 15.99 9.95 25.67
N HIS A 355 14.74 9.56 25.39
CA HIS A 355 13.87 8.82 26.29
C HIS A 355 13.19 7.66 25.56
N VAL A 356 12.94 6.59 26.30
CA VAL A 356 12.11 5.46 25.85
C VAL A 356 11.04 5.22 26.90
N PHE A 357 9.81 4.92 26.47
CA PHE A 357 8.72 4.61 27.39
C PHE A 357 8.01 3.30 27.02
N ALA A 358 8.14 2.28 27.88
CA ALA A 358 7.35 1.06 27.78
C ALA A 358 5.96 1.23 28.42
N LEU A 359 4.92 0.98 27.63
CA LEU A 359 3.51 1.16 27.98
C LEU A 359 2.73 -0.14 27.79
N ASP A 360 1.55 -0.21 28.40
CA ASP A 360 0.65 -1.36 28.25
C ASP A 360 -0.02 -1.34 26.87
N GLY A 361 -0.02 -2.48 26.17
CA GLY A 361 -0.60 -2.65 24.83
C GLY A 361 -2.03 -3.19 24.82
N THR A 362 -2.75 -3.10 25.94
CA THR A 362 -4.14 -3.57 26.01
C THR A 362 -5.09 -2.65 25.26
N GLU A 363 -5.82 -3.22 24.31
CA GLU A 363 -6.83 -2.58 23.50
C GLU A 363 -8.20 -2.52 24.20
N ALA A 364 -9.13 -1.75 23.63
CA ALA A 364 -10.48 -1.59 24.20
C ALA A 364 -11.27 -2.91 24.25
N ASP A 365 -10.95 -3.87 23.37
CA ASP A 365 -11.55 -5.20 23.34
C ASP A 365 -10.84 -6.21 24.26
N GLY A 366 -9.80 -5.78 24.98
CA GLY A 366 -8.98 -6.61 25.87
C GLY A 366 -7.89 -7.41 25.16
N SER A 367 -7.74 -7.29 23.83
CA SER A 367 -6.59 -7.86 23.13
C SER A 367 -5.30 -7.12 23.50
N ILE A 368 -4.15 -7.78 23.35
CA ILE A 368 -2.83 -7.17 23.56
C ILE A 368 -2.17 -7.04 22.21
N LYS A 369 -1.86 -5.81 21.83
CA LYS A 369 -1.19 -5.47 20.57
C LYS A 369 0.19 -4.87 20.80
N LYS A 370 1.03 -4.95 19.76
CA LYS A 370 2.38 -4.42 19.72
C LYS A 370 2.35 -3.11 18.91
N HIS A 371 2.79 -2.03 19.55
CA HIS A 371 2.87 -0.72 18.90
C HIS A 371 4.21 -0.05 19.16
N GLY A 372 4.56 0.84 18.27
CA GLY A 372 5.65 1.79 18.42
C GLY A 372 5.20 3.18 18.00
N GLY A 373 6.04 4.17 18.27
CA GLY A 373 5.78 5.54 17.88
C GLY A 373 6.82 6.48 18.47
N SER A 374 7.21 7.47 17.68
CA SER A 374 8.31 8.35 17.99
C SER A 374 7.97 9.83 17.78
N ASN A 375 8.68 10.70 18.50
CA ASN A 375 8.70 12.14 18.29
C ASN A 375 9.90 12.79 19.01
N ASP A 376 10.60 13.71 18.32
CA ASP A 376 11.69 14.52 18.86
C ASP A 376 12.70 13.72 19.70
N ASP A 377 13.33 12.73 19.06
CA ASP A 377 14.35 11.84 19.64
C ASP A 377 13.88 10.99 20.82
N GLN A 378 12.58 10.75 20.93
CA GLN A 378 11.99 9.93 21.99
C GLN A 378 10.96 9.00 21.38
N PHE A 379 10.79 7.82 21.97
CA PHE A 379 9.82 6.87 21.45
C PHE A 379 9.15 6.05 22.54
N GLY A 380 7.89 5.73 22.29
CA GLY A 380 7.09 4.80 23.07
C GLY A 380 7.08 3.43 22.42
N VAL A 381 6.94 2.40 23.26
CA VAL A 381 6.64 1.03 22.82
C VAL A 381 5.50 0.49 23.67
N TRP A 382 4.57 -0.21 23.04
CA TRP A 382 3.42 -0.81 23.72
C TRP A 382 3.40 -2.32 23.53
N GLY A 383 2.79 -3.01 24.50
CA GLY A 383 2.63 -4.46 24.43
C GLY A 383 3.97 -5.21 24.50
N PRO A 384 4.02 -6.46 24.04
CA PRO A 384 5.24 -7.28 24.02
C PRO A 384 6.15 -6.88 22.84
N SER A 385 6.55 -5.60 22.77
CA SER A 385 7.43 -5.11 21.70
C SER A 385 8.79 -5.80 21.70
N THR A 386 9.40 -5.83 20.52
CA THR A 386 10.58 -6.65 20.20
C THR A 386 11.77 -5.76 19.87
N GLN A 387 12.97 -6.35 19.80
CA GLN A 387 14.18 -5.58 19.56
C GLN A 387 14.18 -4.82 18.23
N THR A 388 13.53 -5.36 17.19
CA THR A 388 13.41 -4.74 15.88
C THR A 388 12.55 -3.47 15.93
N VAL A 389 11.47 -3.45 16.73
CA VAL A 389 10.70 -2.22 16.99
C VAL A 389 11.53 -1.17 17.71
N PHE A 390 12.24 -1.55 18.78
CA PHE A 390 13.13 -0.59 19.45
C PHE A 390 14.15 0.04 18.50
N LEU A 391 14.70 -0.75 17.57
CA LEU A 391 15.65 -0.27 16.59
C LEU A 391 14.98 0.60 15.52
N HIS A 392 13.81 0.20 15.02
CA HIS A 392 12.99 0.98 14.11
C HIS A 392 12.68 2.37 14.69
N GLU A 393 12.13 2.42 15.90
CA GLU A 393 11.80 3.69 16.57
C GLU A 393 13.02 4.56 16.86
N ASN A 394 14.16 3.92 17.18
CA ASN A 394 15.40 4.66 17.34
C ASN A 394 15.87 5.24 16.00
N TYR A 395 15.61 4.58 14.87
CA TYR A 395 15.95 5.13 13.56
C TYR A 395 15.11 6.35 13.17
N HIS A 396 13.87 6.48 13.64
CA HIS A 396 13.14 7.75 13.55
C HIS A 396 13.87 8.89 14.28
N SER A 397 14.61 8.60 15.36
CA SER A 397 15.50 9.59 16.01
C SER A 397 16.79 9.84 15.22
N VAL A 398 17.30 8.84 14.50
CA VAL A 398 18.48 8.98 13.62
C VAL A 398 18.16 9.82 12.39
N ASP A 399 16.92 9.73 11.89
CA ASP A 399 16.48 10.33 10.65
C ASP A 399 16.80 11.83 10.58
N GLN A 400 16.46 12.61 11.61
CA GLN A 400 16.69 14.07 11.63
C GLN A 400 16.23 14.75 10.32
N ASN A 401 15.10 14.30 9.77
CA ASN A 401 14.50 14.76 8.51
C ASN A 401 15.29 14.37 7.24
N PHE A 402 16.23 13.44 7.33
CA PHE A 402 17.01 12.94 6.19
C PHE A 402 16.15 12.15 5.19
N HIS A 403 15.03 11.57 5.61
CA HIS A 403 14.06 10.92 4.73
C HIS A 403 13.50 11.84 3.63
N THR A 404 13.61 13.16 3.80
CA THR A 404 13.21 14.17 2.78
C THR A 404 14.33 14.51 1.79
N ASN A 405 15.54 13.99 1.99
CA ASN A 405 16.69 14.24 1.15
C ASN A 405 16.47 13.69 -0.27
N ALA A 406 16.86 14.45 -1.29
CA ALA A 406 16.65 14.07 -2.69
C ALA A 406 17.37 12.78 -3.09
N ASP A 407 18.59 12.54 -2.58
CA ASP A 407 19.34 11.31 -2.87
C ASP A 407 18.68 10.10 -2.19
N PHE A 408 18.14 10.29 -0.98
CA PHE A 408 17.37 9.26 -0.29
C PHE A 408 16.09 8.92 -1.05
N LEU A 409 15.33 9.93 -1.49
CA LEU A 409 14.09 9.71 -2.25
C LEU A 409 14.34 9.09 -3.65
N ALA A 410 15.51 9.35 -4.24
CA ALA A 410 15.88 8.79 -5.54
C ALA A 410 16.45 7.36 -5.46
N ALA A 411 16.96 6.92 -4.31
CA ALA A 411 17.60 5.61 -4.17
C ALA A 411 16.64 4.42 -4.32
N PRO A 412 15.42 4.41 -3.72
CA PRO A 412 14.44 3.36 -3.96
C PRO A 412 14.08 3.25 -5.44
N LEU A 413 14.02 4.38 -6.16
CA LEU A 413 13.79 4.42 -7.61
C LEU A 413 14.96 3.87 -8.45
N GLN A 414 16.03 3.35 -7.83
CA GLN A 414 17.13 2.65 -8.50
C GLN A 414 17.26 1.19 -8.05
N ASP A 415 16.56 0.81 -6.99
CA ASP A 415 16.57 -0.53 -6.42
C ASP A 415 15.37 -1.38 -6.87
N THR A 416 15.54 -2.71 -6.81
CA THR A 416 14.53 -3.69 -7.20
C THR A 416 13.65 -4.14 -6.04
N CYS A 417 14.03 -3.83 -4.80
CA CYS A 417 13.26 -4.13 -3.60
C CYS A 417 13.32 -3.01 -2.54
N VAL A 418 12.41 -3.08 -1.58
CA VAL A 418 12.43 -2.32 -0.31
C VAL A 418 12.42 -3.31 0.87
N PRO A 419 12.63 -2.89 2.14
CA PRO A 419 12.63 -3.81 3.28
C PRO A 419 11.38 -4.69 3.38
N ASP A 420 10.20 -4.09 3.47
CA ASP A 420 8.91 -4.77 3.65
C ASP A 420 7.74 -3.91 3.13
N THR A 421 6.51 -4.43 3.23
CA THR A 421 5.31 -3.69 2.81
C THR A 421 5.13 -2.40 3.60
N TYR A 422 5.42 -2.44 4.91
CA TYR A 422 5.25 -1.29 5.80
C TYR A 422 6.15 -0.10 5.40
N SER A 423 7.37 -0.39 4.93
CA SER A 423 8.32 0.61 4.42
C SER A 423 7.79 1.45 3.24
N LYS A 424 6.73 1.01 2.56
CA LYS A 424 6.10 1.76 1.45
C LYS A 424 5.09 2.82 1.91
N SER A 425 4.75 2.85 3.20
CA SER A 425 3.70 3.74 3.75
C SER A 425 4.12 5.21 3.76
N SER A 426 5.40 5.50 4.01
CA SER A 426 5.97 6.84 3.90
C SER A 426 7.49 6.78 3.74
N PRO A 427 8.14 7.85 3.25
CA PRO A 427 9.61 7.92 3.22
C PRO A 427 10.25 7.84 4.62
N ALA A 428 9.56 8.32 5.67
CA ALA A 428 10.03 8.20 7.05
C ALA A 428 10.05 6.73 7.50
N GLU A 429 8.98 5.99 7.20
CA GLU A 429 8.94 4.55 7.48
C GLU A 429 9.95 3.77 6.66
N LEU A 430 10.18 4.17 5.41
CA LEU A 430 11.25 3.60 4.61
C LEU A 430 12.61 3.79 5.28
N PHE A 431 12.88 4.98 5.81
CA PHE A 431 14.14 5.26 6.51
C PHE A 431 14.29 4.39 7.76
N ALA A 432 13.24 4.29 8.58
CA ALA A 432 13.26 3.50 9.80
C ALA A 432 13.44 2.00 9.53
N GLN A 433 12.69 1.43 8.59
CA GLN A 433 12.82 0.03 8.19
C GLN A 433 14.19 -0.25 7.57
N LEU A 434 14.64 0.59 6.65
CA LEU A 434 15.96 0.45 6.01
C LEU A 434 17.08 0.54 7.03
N GLY A 435 16.93 1.37 8.08
CA GLY A 435 17.88 1.47 9.18
C GLY A 435 18.08 0.15 9.91
N VAL A 436 16.98 -0.57 10.20
CA VAL A 436 17.05 -1.92 10.79
C VAL A 436 17.82 -2.86 9.87
N VAL A 437 17.46 -2.91 8.57
CA VAL A 437 18.14 -3.76 7.59
C VAL A 437 19.62 -3.42 7.49
N TYR A 438 19.97 -2.14 7.44
CA TYR A 438 21.33 -1.65 7.40
C TYR A 438 22.13 -2.10 8.63
N THR A 439 21.56 -2.01 9.83
CA THR A 439 22.23 -2.47 11.06
C THR A 439 22.52 -3.97 11.02
N TYR A 440 21.53 -4.76 10.62
CA TYR A 440 21.68 -6.21 10.51
C TYR A 440 22.66 -6.61 9.39
N ASP A 441 22.68 -5.90 8.27
CA ASP A 441 23.63 -6.10 7.17
C ASP A 441 25.07 -5.82 7.64
N LYS A 442 25.32 -4.66 8.27
CA LYS A 442 26.66 -4.28 8.73
C LYS A 442 27.20 -5.11 9.89
N THR A 443 26.31 -5.70 10.68
CA THR A 443 26.70 -6.69 11.71
C THR A 443 26.83 -8.12 11.15
N LYS A 444 26.59 -8.32 9.85
CA LYS A 444 26.52 -9.63 9.16
C LYS A 444 25.42 -10.57 9.68
N ALA A 445 24.55 -10.06 10.54
CA ALA A 445 23.42 -10.77 11.08
C ALA A 445 22.40 -11.09 9.97
N LEU A 446 22.21 -10.19 9.01
CA LEU A 446 21.27 -10.39 7.91
C LEU A 446 21.62 -11.63 7.07
N ALA A 447 22.86 -11.70 6.57
CA ALA A 447 23.34 -12.83 5.79
C ALA A 447 23.36 -14.15 6.58
N ALA A 448 23.65 -14.10 7.88
CA ALA A 448 23.58 -15.29 8.75
C ALA A 448 22.16 -15.88 8.88
N ARG A 449 21.12 -15.12 8.53
CA ARG A 449 19.70 -15.54 8.47
C ARG A 449 19.25 -15.91 7.05
N GLY A 450 20.16 -15.94 6.08
CA GLY A 450 19.86 -16.31 4.69
C GLY A 450 19.23 -15.19 3.86
N PHE A 451 19.23 -13.95 4.35
CA PHE A 451 18.74 -12.79 3.61
C PHE A 451 19.87 -12.11 2.83
N ASP A 452 19.54 -11.64 1.63
CA ASP A 452 20.43 -10.87 0.75
C ASP A 452 19.79 -9.52 0.42
N ALA A 453 20.40 -8.43 0.89
CA ALA A 453 19.92 -7.07 0.66
C ALA A 453 20.54 -6.40 -0.57
N THR A 454 21.19 -7.13 -1.48
CA THR A 454 21.74 -6.57 -2.72
C THR A 454 20.67 -5.91 -3.60
N CYS A 455 19.41 -6.35 -3.52
CA CYS A 455 18.29 -5.73 -4.23
C CYS A 455 17.98 -4.29 -3.80
N MET A 456 18.51 -3.84 -2.65
CA MET A 456 18.37 -2.48 -2.10
C MET A 456 19.72 -1.75 -1.95
N SER A 457 20.67 -2.05 -2.84
CA SER A 457 22.05 -1.55 -2.73
C SER A 457 22.18 -0.02 -2.78
N HIS A 458 21.35 0.69 -3.55
CA HIS A 458 21.40 2.16 -3.63
C HIS A 458 20.88 2.78 -2.33
N GLN A 459 19.76 2.26 -1.81
CA GLN A 459 19.21 2.65 -0.51
C GLN A 459 20.24 2.46 0.61
N LEU A 460 20.86 1.29 0.70
CA LEU A 460 21.90 1.00 1.70
C LEU A 460 23.14 1.88 1.54
N THR A 461 23.50 2.27 0.31
CA THR A 461 24.62 3.17 0.04
C THR A 461 24.34 4.58 0.53
N VAL A 462 23.14 5.10 0.28
CA VAL A 462 22.72 6.43 0.78
C VAL A 462 22.65 6.42 2.31
N MET A 463 22.05 5.39 2.91
CA MET A 463 22.03 5.20 4.37
C MET A 463 23.45 5.17 4.95
N GLY A 464 24.37 4.43 4.32
CA GLY A 464 25.77 4.36 4.75
C GLY A 464 26.56 5.65 4.56
N THR A 465 26.15 6.51 3.62
CA THR A 465 26.74 7.84 3.45
C THR A 465 26.27 8.80 4.54
N TYR A 466 24.97 8.76 4.87
CA TYR A 466 24.38 9.58 5.93
C TYR A 466 24.83 9.16 7.34
N LEU A 467 24.79 7.85 7.60
CA LEU A 467 25.20 7.23 8.85
C LEU A 467 26.27 6.15 8.60
N PRO A 468 27.53 6.56 8.40
CA PRO A 468 28.63 5.63 8.21
C PRO A 468 28.68 4.58 9.32
N THR A 469 29.08 3.35 8.98
CA THR A 469 29.11 2.23 9.94
C THR A 469 29.96 2.56 11.17
N THR A 470 31.03 3.33 11.02
CA THR A 470 31.87 3.84 12.12
C THR A 470 31.13 4.74 13.09
N LYS A 471 30.09 5.45 12.63
CA LYS A 471 29.19 6.25 13.45
C LYS A 471 28.03 5.42 13.97
N ALA A 472 27.41 4.58 13.13
CA ALA A 472 26.25 3.76 13.51
C ALA A 472 26.58 2.73 14.60
N LEU A 473 27.65 1.96 14.39
CA LEU A 473 28.10 0.88 15.27
C LEU A 473 29.24 1.29 16.20
N GLY A 474 29.76 2.52 16.05
CA GLY A 474 30.86 3.03 16.87
C GLY A 474 30.42 3.60 18.20
N ALA A 475 31.33 4.32 18.86
CA ALA A 475 31.15 4.82 20.22
C ALA A 475 29.96 5.78 20.37
N CYS A 476 29.40 5.85 21.58
CA CYS A 476 28.40 6.85 21.92
C CYS A 476 28.93 8.27 21.81
N PHE A 477 28.02 9.20 21.53
CA PHE A 477 28.28 10.63 21.49
C PHE A 477 27.33 11.41 22.40
N ALA A 478 27.58 12.71 22.55
CA ALA A 478 26.76 13.58 23.38
C ALA A 478 25.32 13.66 22.83
N ARG A 479 24.37 13.16 23.63
CA ARG A 479 22.95 13.11 23.30
C ARG A 479 22.28 14.47 23.52
N ARG A 480 21.10 14.68 22.93
CA ARG A 480 20.25 15.80 23.35
C ARG A 480 19.94 15.68 24.85
N PRO A 481 19.91 16.80 25.60
CA PRO A 481 19.57 16.76 27.02
C PRO A 481 18.20 16.13 27.26
N ASN A 482 18.08 15.37 28.36
CA ASN A 482 16.81 14.86 28.85
C ASN A 482 15.77 16.00 28.96
N SER A 483 14.49 15.65 28.80
CA SER A 483 13.40 16.58 29.07
C SER A 483 13.46 17.11 30.52
N PRO A 484 12.95 18.32 30.78
CA PRO A 484 12.92 18.88 32.13
C PRO A 484 12.28 17.93 33.14
N THR A 485 12.74 17.97 34.38
CA THR A 485 12.14 17.18 35.46
C THR A 485 10.90 17.88 36.00
N VAL A 486 9.80 17.14 36.11
CA VAL A 486 8.57 17.56 36.79
C VAL A 486 8.42 16.81 38.11
N VAL A 487 7.88 17.51 39.13
CA VAL A 487 7.70 16.97 40.48
C VAL A 487 6.23 17.05 40.89
N HIS A 488 5.68 15.92 41.35
CA HIS A 488 4.32 15.77 41.83
C HIS A 488 4.30 14.98 43.14
N SER A 489 3.55 15.47 44.14
CA SER A 489 3.43 14.74 45.41
C SER A 489 2.58 13.48 45.24
N ILE A 490 2.85 12.45 46.05
CA ILE A 490 2.10 11.17 46.04
C ILE A 490 0.60 11.40 46.22
N ALA A 491 0.23 12.31 47.13
CA ALA A 491 -1.17 12.68 47.35
C ALA A 491 -1.81 13.30 46.08
N LYS A 492 -1.06 14.13 45.35
CA LYS A 492 -1.50 14.74 44.10
C LYS A 492 -1.62 13.69 42.99
N LEU A 493 -0.68 12.75 42.88
CA LEU A 493 -0.73 11.66 41.88
C LEU A 493 -1.98 10.80 42.02
N LYS A 494 -2.32 10.39 43.25
CA LYS A 494 -3.52 9.58 43.53
C LYS A 494 -4.83 10.33 43.27
N ALA A 495 -4.81 11.66 43.41
CA ALA A 495 -5.97 12.51 43.21
C ALA A 495 -6.09 13.04 41.77
N MET A 496 -5.07 12.89 40.93
CA MET A 496 -5.08 13.40 39.57
C MET A 496 -6.01 12.58 38.68
N LYS A 497 -7.03 13.25 38.14
CA LYS A 497 -7.67 12.80 36.91
C LYS A 497 -6.81 13.31 35.76
N VAL A 498 -6.25 12.38 34.99
CA VAL A 498 -5.45 12.73 33.81
C VAL A 498 -6.32 13.52 32.84
N THR A 499 -5.89 14.72 32.49
CA THR A 499 -6.53 15.47 31.41
C THR A 499 -5.92 14.96 30.10
N PRO A 500 -6.71 14.58 29.09
CA PRO A 500 -6.21 14.12 27.81
C PRO A 500 -5.14 15.05 27.24
N TRP A 501 -3.90 14.57 27.18
CA TRP A 501 -2.88 15.23 26.38
C TRP A 501 -3.01 14.74 24.93
N VAL A 502 -3.02 15.68 23.98
CA VAL A 502 -3.00 15.33 22.56
C VAL A 502 -1.59 14.87 22.24
N ASN A 503 -1.45 13.58 21.96
CA ASN A 503 -0.17 13.00 21.58
C ASN A 503 0.19 13.43 20.15
N PRO A 504 1.30 14.16 19.93
CA PRO A 504 1.77 14.49 18.61
C PRO A 504 2.55 13.34 17.96
N MET A 505 2.78 12.21 18.66
CA MET A 505 3.41 11.03 18.06
C MET A 505 2.49 10.36 17.05
N ILE A 506 3.10 9.92 15.95
CA ILE A 506 2.50 8.95 15.05
C ILE A 506 2.63 7.59 15.75
N ILE A 507 1.51 6.89 15.98
CA ILE A 507 1.47 5.56 16.62
C ILE A 507 1.22 4.52 15.54
N GLU A 508 2.02 3.46 15.58
CA GLU A 508 2.14 2.45 14.53
C GLU A 508 1.85 1.06 15.13
N GLU A 509 1.21 0.17 14.36
CA GLU A 509 0.93 -1.22 14.76
C GLU A 509 1.87 -2.17 14.02
N PHE A 510 2.51 -3.10 14.75
CA PHE A 510 3.57 -3.99 14.27
C PHE A 510 3.25 -5.48 14.43
#